data_AF-A0A7X7TK23-F1
#
_entry.id   AF-A0A7X7TK23-F1
#
_cell.length_a   1.000
_cell.length_b   1.000
_cell.length_c   1.000
_cell.angle_alpha   90.00
_cell.angle_beta   90.00
_cell.angle_gamma   90.00
#
_symmetry.space_group_name_H-M   'P 1'
#
loop_
_entity.id
_entity.type
_entity.pdbx_description
1 polymer ?
#
loop_
_entity_poly.entity_id
_entity_poly.type
_entity_poly.pdbx_seq_one_letter_code
_entity_poly.pdbx_strand_id
1 'polypeptide(L)' 'MFALLPSIGPWELIAILAVVLIIFGPGKLPEVGKSLGKTIREFRKASTETTEQLEEAVKGAEEEPAKK' A
#
# COMPACT_ATOMS: atom_id res chain seq x y z
N MET A 1 38.62 12.76 -3.48
CA MET A 1 37.53 13.09 -4.41
C MET A 1 36.85 11.80 -4.88
N PHE A 2 36.16 11.08 -3.97
CA PHE A 2 35.39 9.87 -4.30
C PHE A 2 34.36 9.56 -3.19
N ALA A 3 33.40 10.46 -2.97
CA ALA A 3 32.34 10.31 -1.97
C ALA A 3 30.97 10.81 -2.50
N LEU A 4 30.70 10.59 -3.80
CA LEU A 4 29.49 11.06 -4.50
C LEU A 4 28.42 9.98 -4.69
N LEU A 5 28.47 8.90 -3.91
CA LEU A 5 27.31 8.04 -3.71
C LEU A 5 26.95 8.11 -2.22
N PRO A 6 25.93 8.89 -1.84
CA PRO A 6 25.44 8.90 -0.48
C PRO A 6 24.75 7.55 -0.27
N SER A 7 25.52 6.56 0.15
CA SER A 7 24.96 5.38 0.78
C SER A 7 24.33 5.88 2.07
N ILE A 8 23.05 6.27 2.02
CA ILE A 8 22.28 6.68 3.20
C ILE A 8 22.33 5.49 4.15
N GLY A 9 23.19 5.60 5.16
CA GLY A 9 23.33 4.58 6.16
C GLY A 9 22.13 4.59 7.11
N PRO A 10 21.97 3.52 7.91
CA PRO A 10 20.94 3.47 8.95
C PRO A 10 21.02 4.69 9.89
N TRP A 11 22.22 5.22 10.13
CA TRP A 11 22.43 6.38 11.01
C TRP A 11 21.92 7.69 10.41
N GLU A 12 22.19 7.95 9.13
CA GLU A 12 21.68 9.13 8.42
C GLU A 12 20.15 9.09 8.34
N LEU A 13 19.57 7.92 8.10
CA LEU A 13 18.11 7.70 8.10
C LEU A 13 17.49 8.04 9.46
N ILE A 14 18.11 7.63 10.56
CA ILE A 14 17.65 7.95 11.92
C ILE A 14 17.75 9.45 12.20
N ALA A 15 18.82 10.12 11.75
CA ALA A 15 18.96 11.56 11.93
C ALA A 15 17.86 12.35 11.17
N ILE A 16 17.57 11.97 9.93
CA ILE A 16 16.48 12.55 9.14
C ILE A 16 15.13 12.30 9.83
N LEU A 17 14.90 11.06 10.29
CA LEU A 17 13.69 10.70 11.03
C LEU A 17 13.53 11.56 12.29
N ALA A 18 14.61 11.80 13.05
CA ALA A 18 14.57 12.64 14.23
C ALA A 18 14.16 14.09 13.92
N VAL A 19 14.69 14.69 12.85
CA VAL A 19 14.30 16.05 12.42
C VAL A 19 12.81 16.09 12.02
N VAL A 20 12.35 15.12 11.24
CA VAL A 20 10.93 14.98 10.87
C VAL A 20 10.07 14.82 12.13
N LEU A 21 10.50 14.02 13.10
CA LEU A 21 9.78 13.82 14.34
C LEU A 21 9.75 15.06 15.24
N ILE A 22 10.73 15.95 15.18
CA ILE A 22 10.68 17.22 15.90
C ILE A 22 9.65 18.16 15.27
N ILE A 23 9.57 18.20 13.95
CA ILE A 23 8.63 19.07 13.22
C ILE A 23 7.19 18.55 13.35
N PHE A 24 6.98 17.26 13.11
CA PHE A 24 5.65 16.65 13.06
C PHE A 24 5.22 16.02 14.39
N GLY A 25 6.16 15.62 15.24
CA GLY A 25 5.90 14.91 16.50
C GLY A 25 5.93 13.37 16.36
N PRO A 26 6.41 12.63 17.38
CA PRO A 26 6.48 11.16 17.37
C PRO A 26 5.12 10.46 17.30
N GLY A 27 4.03 11.14 17.68
CA GLY A 27 2.67 10.61 17.59
C GLY A 27 2.05 10.68 16.19
N LYS A 28 2.53 11.57 15.31
CA LYS A 28 1.90 11.79 13.99
C LYS A 28 2.23 10.71 12.97
N LEU A 29 3.46 10.21 12.95
CA LEU A 29 3.84 9.10 12.07
C LEU A 29 2.97 7.83 12.28
N PRO A 30 2.77 7.31 13.51
CA PRO A 30 1.92 6.14 13.71
C PRO A 30 0.43 6.43 13.49
N GLU A 31 -0.04 7.67 13.74
CA GLU A 31 -1.41 8.08 13.44
C GLU A 31 -1.69 8.02 11.92
N VAL A 32 -0.79 8.60 11.11
CA VAL A 32 -0.85 8.56 9.64
C VAL A 32 -0.67 7.14 9.10
N GLY A 33 0.25 6.36 9.66
CA GLY A 33 0.43 4.97 9.28
C GLY A 33 -0.83 4.11 9.54
N LYS A 34 -1.53 4.35 10.65
CA LYS A 34 -2.79 3.66 10.97
C LYS A 34 -3.91 4.04 10.00
N SER A 35 -4.05 5.32 9.65
CA SER A 35 -5.10 5.76 8.70
C SER A 35 -4.83 5.22 7.30
N LEU A 36 -3.60 5.39 6.79
CA LEU A 36 -3.17 4.83 5.50
C LEU A 36 -3.33 3.31 5.47
N GLY A 37 -2.94 2.61 6.54
CA GLY A 37 -3.05 1.16 6.62
C GLY A 37 -4.50 0.67 6.54
N LYS A 38 -5.45 1.37 7.16
CA LYS A 38 -6.88 1.08 7.02
C LYS A 38 -7.35 1.26 5.58
N THR A 39 -7.01 2.39 4.95
CA THR A 39 -7.37 2.65 3.55
C THR A 39 -6.79 1.60 2.61
N ILE A 40 -5.52 1.24 2.77
CA ILE A 40 -4.86 0.20 1.94
C ILE A 40 -5.54 -1.16 2.13
N ARG A 41 -5.92 -1.50 3.37
CA ARG A 41 -6.61 -2.76 3.67
C ARG A 41 -8.00 -2.82 3.03
N GLU A 42 -8.79 -1.76 3.16
CA GLU A 42 -10.11 -1.64 2.55
C GLU A 42 -10.01 -1.67 1.02
N PHE A 43 -9.04 -0.94 0.44
CA PHE A 43 -8.78 -0.94 -0.99
C PHE A 43 -8.44 -2.34 -1.51
N ARG A 44 -7.54 -3.07 -0.82
CA ARG A 44 -7.21 -4.46 -1.18
C ARG A 44 -8.44 -5.36 -1.11
N LYS A 45 -9.25 -5.26 -0.05
CA LYS A 45 -10.47 -6.06 0.12
C LYS A 45 -11.46 -5.83 -1.01
N ALA A 46 -11.78 -4.57 -1.30
CA ALA A 46 -12.67 -4.21 -2.39
C ALA A 46 -12.15 -4.66 -3.76
N SER A 47 -10.83 -4.57 -3.98
CA SER A 47 -10.20 -5.04 -5.23
C SER A 47 -10.37 -6.56 -5.38
N THR A 48 -10.08 -7.33 -4.34
CA THR A 48 -10.23 -8.80 -4.35
C THR A 48 -11.68 -9.21 -4.58
N GLU A 49 -12.63 -8.64 -3.84
CA GLU A 49 -14.07 -8.95 -4.00
C GLU A 49 -14.57 -8.62 -5.41
N THR A 50 -14.08 -7.52 -6.01
CA THR A 50 -14.44 -7.13 -7.39
C THR A 50 -13.85 -8.11 -8.41
N THR A 51 -12.59 -8.53 -8.23
CA THR A 51 -11.95 -9.52 -9.10
C THR A 51 -12.67 -10.87 -9.05
N GLU A 52 -13.01 -11.35 -7.86
CA GLU A 52 -13.76 -12.60 -7.68
C GLU A 52 -15.15 -12.55 -8.35
N GLN A 53 -15.89 -11.44 -8.17
CA GLN A 53 -17.19 -11.24 -8.83
C GLN A 53 -17.08 -11.18 -10.36
N LEU A 54 -16.02 -10.55 -10.89
CA LEU A 54 -15.77 -10.50 -12.33
C LEU A 54 -15.43 -11.89 -12.88
N GLU A 55 -14.60 -12.66 -12.18
CA GLU A 55 -14.27 -14.04 -12.58
C GLU A 55 -15.49 -14.95 -12.56
N GLU A 56 -16.37 -14.79 -11.57
CA GLU A 56 -17.61 -15.56 -11.45
C GLU A 56 -18.63 -15.18 -12.55
N ALA A 57 -18.74 -13.88 -12.88
CA ALA A 57 -19.57 -13.40 -13.98
C ALA A 57 -19.07 -13.86 -15.36
N VAL A 58 -17.75 -13.93 -15.56
CA VAL A 58 -17.15 -14.44 -16.81
C VAL A 58 -17.35 -15.95 -16.95
N LYS A 59 -17.16 -16.72 -15.87
CA LYS A 59 -17.45 -18.17 -15.89
C LYS A 59 -18.92 -18.49 -16.12
N GLY A 60 -19.83 -17.72 -15.52
CA GLY A 60 -21.28 -17.91 -15.72
C GLY A 60 -21.75 -17.56 -17.13
N ALA A 61 -21.05 -16.66 -17.84
CA ALA A 61 -21.37 -16.29 -19.21
C ALA A 61 -20.90 -17.32 -20.27
N GLU A 62 -20.00 -18.24 -19.91
CA GLU A 62 -19.50 -19.28 -20.82
C GLU A 62 -20.37 -20.57 -20.82
N GLU A 63 -21.29 -20.76 -19.86
CA GLU A 63 -22.05 -22.02 -19.74
C GLU A 63 -23.47 -22.06 -20.40
N GLU A 64 -24.00 -20.97 -20.96
CA GLU A 64 -25.28 -21.04 -21.72
C GLU A 64 -25.33 -19.93 -22.81
N PRO A 65 -25.36 -20.22 -24.14
CA PRO A 65 -26.22 -21.21 -24.78
C PRO A 65 -25.58 -21.95 -26.00
N ALA A 66 -25.37 -23.26 -25.88
CA ALA A 66 -25.21 -24.16 -27.03
C ALA A 66 -26.19 -25.32 -26.94
N LYS A 67 -27.48 -25.00 -26.78
CA LYS A 67 -28.57 -25.97 -26.92
C LYS A 67 -29.86 -25.28 -27.36
N LYS A 68 -29.96 -24.97 -28.65
CA LYS A 68 -31.21 -25.08 -29.42
C LYS A 68 -30.86 -25.47 -30.85
#